data_AF-A0AAD4PYU9-F1
#
_entry.id   AF-A0AAD4PYU9-F1
#
_cell.length_a   1.000
_cell.length_b   1.000
_cell.length_c   1.000
_cell.angle_alpha   90.00
_cell.angle_beta   90.00
_cell.angle_gamma   90.00
#
_symmetry.space_group_name_H-M   'P 1'
#
loop_
_entity.id
_entity.type
_entity.pdbx_description
1 polymer ?
#
loop_
_entity_poly.entity_id
_entity_poly.type
_entity_poly.pdbx_seq_one_letter_code
_entity_poly.pdbx_strand_id
1 'polypeptide(L)'
;MFQYSRLFGTARVPTENGCIIGQNPSAKHIFYWFDVLDDNNDLIMSEKDITLNLQVILDDAQQTPIQEAAKGALGILSTENRKVWSGLRDLLTKEEGSNNAECLHIVDSAIFVLCLDHMEPTSTADLCGNMLCGTSDIVRGVQIGTCINRWYDKLQIIVCQNGSAGINFEHTGVDGHTVLRFASDVYTDTILRYAKTINGLAPSLWASTSPDPAKRDPRSFGNVSTTPRKLQWDMIPELNIALRFAESHLADLLHQHEFQVLDFSGYGKNFITSMGFSPDAFVQMAFQAAYYGLYGRMENTYEPAMTKMYHHGRTEAIRPVTKESIDFVKTFWGDNPPNQKVDALKRAADKHVATTRECSKAQGQDRHLYALYCSSPPSDHPPTPALFNDAGWDKINNTILSTSNCGNPSLRHFGFGPTSGDGFGIGYIIKDDSISICASSKHRQTSRLMDTLESYLLEIRKLLRTNSRKTTSPRTSRAREMEMLSERLENRRGRLIRQDTSHLGRGGTETPTTDSGEVEDDGMGGYGFFDAGMLLHALKGVQADRDRVEKPVRRRPVGKKLQLAEY
;
A
#
# COMPACT_ATOMS: atom_id res chain seq x y z
N MET A 1 8.45 11.07 -12.26
CA MET A 1 8.76 11.31 -10.82
C MET A 1 7.68 12.09 -10.08
N PHE A 2 6.58 12.53 -10.71
CA PHE A 2 5.55 13.37 -10.08
C PHE A 2 5.01 12.84 -8.72
N GLN A 3 4.77 11.53 -8.59
CA GLN A 3 4.27 10.96 -7.33
C GLN A 3 5.20 11.14 -6.13
N TYR A 4 6.52 11.31 -6.33
CA TYR A 4 7.45 11.47 -5.21
C TYR A 4 7.23 12.77 -4.43
N SER A 5 6.75 13.84 -5.09
CA SER A 5 6.41 15.08 -4.39
C SER A 5 5.16 14.95 -3.51
N ARG A 6 4.42 13.85 -3.64
CA ARG A 6 3.20 13.55 -2.87
C ARG A 6 3.43 12.61 -1.69
N LEU A 7 4.68 12.22 -1.44
CA LEU A 7 5.00 11.22 -0.42
C LEU A 7 5.01 11.81 1.00
N PHE A 8 5.57 13.02 1.14
CA PHE A 8 5.71 13.72 2.42
C PHE A 8 4.90 15.00 2.44
N GLY A 9 4.57 15.49 3.64
CA GLY A 9 3.82 16.75 3.80
C GLY A 9 2.42 16.69 3.18
N THR A 10 1.91 15.48 2.92
CA THR A 10 0.72 15.28 2.09
C THR A 10 -0.37 14.58 2.90
N ALA A 11 -1.63 14.97 2.70
CA ALA A 11 -2.81 14.36 3.30
C ALA A 11 -3.96 14.26 2.30
N ARG A 12 -4.79 13.22 2.39
CA ARG A 12 -6.07 13.14 1.67
C ARG A 12 -7.16 13.84 2.48
N VAL A 13 -7.54 15.04 2.07
CA VAL A 13 -8.55 15.85 2.77
C VAL A 13 -9.92 15.59 2.13
N PRO A 14 -10.92 15.09 2.87
CA PRO A 14 -12.29 14.99 2.38
C PRO A 14 -12.94 16.37 2.33
N THR A 15 -13.77 16.59 1.31
CA THR A 15 -14.57 17.79 1.07
C THR A 15 -15.99 17.37 0.66
N GLU A 16 -16.91 18.32 0.56
CA GLU A 16 -18.30 18.05 0.14
C GLU A 16 -18.39 17.44 -1.27
N ASN A 17 -17.45 17.81 -2.15
CA ASN A 17 -17.41 17.42 -3.57
C ASN A 17 -16.39 16.30 -3.87
N GLY A 18 -15.89 15.60 -2.86
CA GLY A 18 -14.93 14.50 -3.03
C GLY A 18 -13.72 14.63 -2.13
N CYS A 19 -12.56 14.15 -2.57
CA CYS A 19 -11.33 14.25 -1.79
C CYS A 19 -10.26 14.99 -2.59
N ILE A 20 -9.53 15.86 -1.91
CA ILE A 20 -8.36 16.53 -2.48
C ILE A 20 -7.08 16.03 -1.83
N ILE A 21 -5.98 16.08 -2.57
CA ILE A 21 -4.65 15.83 -2.03
C ILE A 21 -4.07 17.16 -1.56
N GLY A 22 -4.14 17.43 -0.25
CA GLY A 22 -3.49 18.59 0.37
C GLY A 22 -1.99 18.35 0.51
N GLN A 23 -1.17 19.34 0.15
CA GLN A 23 0.29 19.26 0.20
C GLN A 23 0.89 20.50 0.88
N ASN A 24 1.84 20.27 1.78
CA ASN A 24 2.73 21.27 2.31
C ASN A 24 4.20 20.90 1.99
N PRO A 25 4.78 21.44 0.90
CA PRO A 25 6.18 21.21 0.54
C PRO A 25 7.19 21.74 1.57
N SER A 26 6.76 22.65 2.45
CA SER A 26 7.57 23.26 3.52
C SER A 26 7.33 22.60 4.89
N ALA A 27 6.75 21.39 4.92
CA ALA A 27 6.53 20.64 6.15
C ALA A 27 7.85 20.35 6.88
N LYS A 28 7.91 20.69 8.17
CA LYS A 28 9.11 20.51 9.02
C LYS A 28 8.90 19.60 10.21
N HIS A 29 7.66 19.28 10.56
CA HIS A 29 7.29 18.58 11.78
C HIS A 29 6.72 17.18 11.57
N ILE A 30 6.70 16.39 12.63
CA ILE A 30 6.00 15.10 12.72
C ILE A 30 4.88 15.13 13.77
N PHE A 31 4.06 14.08 13.82
CA PHE A 31 2.89 13.93 14.71
C PHE A 31 3.30 13.49 16.14
N TYR A 32 2.56 13.95 17.18
CA TYR A 32 3.13 14.56 18.41
C TYR A 32 4.05 15.71 18.02
N TRP A 33 3.50 16.92 18.02
CA TRP A 33 4.02 18.03 17.23
C TRP A 33 5.36 18.53 17.76
N PHE A 34 6.39 18.39 16.93
CA PHE A 34 7.67 19.09 17.02
C PHE A 34 8.35 19.10 15.64
N ASP A 35 9.11 20.16 15.38
CA ASP A 35 9.91 20.32 14.17
C ASP A 35 11.12 19.39 14.21
N VAL A 36 11.48 18.84 13.05
CA VAL A 36 12.66 17.99 12.82
C VAL A 36 13.56 18.54 11.72
N LEU A 37 13.09 19.55 10.97
CA LEU A 37 13.82 20.25 9.90
C LEU A 37 13.77 21.77 10.11
N ASP A 38 14.75 22.49 9.55
CA ASP A 38 14.73 23.95 9.42
C ASP A 38 14.24 24.42 8.03
N ASP A 39 14.31 25.72 7.76
CA ASP A 39 13.96 26.33 6.47
C ASP A 39 14.80 25.84 5.27
N ASN A 40 15.98 25.27 5.51
CA ASN A 40 16.86 24.72 4.47
C ASN A 40 16.65 23.21 4.28
N ASN A 41 15.70 22.60 4.99
CA ASN A 41 15.50 21.15 5.09
C ASN A 41 16.71 20.41 5.70
N ASP A 42 17.51 21.10 6.51
CA ASP A 42 18.56 20.47 7.30
C ASP A 42 18.00 19.99 8.64
N LEU A 43 18.60 18.92 9.17
CA LEU A 43 18.25 18.35 10.47
C LEU A 43 18.58 19.37 11.58
N ILE A 44 17.63 19.54 12.51
CA ILE A 44 17.78 20.43 13.67
C ILE A 44 18.07 19.68 14.98
N MET A 45 18.03 18.35 14.94
CA MET A 45 18.19 17.50 16.12
C MET A 45 18.93 16.21 15.78
N SER A 46 19.73 15.72 16.73
CA SER A 46 20.47 14.46 16.59
C SER A 46 19.57 13.25 16.85
N GLU A 47 20.05 12.05 16.50
CA GLU A 47 19.33 10.79 16.82
C GLU A 47 19.09 10.63 18.32
N LYS A 48 20.00 11.15 19.17
CA LYS A 48 19.83 11.14 20.64
C LYS A 48 18.70 12.06 21.10
N ASP A 49 18.59 13.23 20.48
CA ASP A 49 17.54 14.20 20.78
C ASP A 49 16.16 13.67 20.35
N ILE A 50 16.08 13.05 19.17
CA ILE A 50 14.87 12.35 18.70
C ILE A 50 14.49 11.24 19.68
N THR A 51 15.46 10.42 20.10
CA THR A 51 15.22 9.33 21.06
C THR A 51 14.65 9.85 22.38
N LEU A 52 15.18 10.96 22.89
CA LEU A 52 14.66 11.60 24.10
C LEU A 52 13.22 12.09 23.91
N ASN A 53 12.93 12.76 22.78
CA ASN A 53 11.57 13.21 22.46
C ASN A 53 10.59 12.03 22.38
N LEU A 54 10.97 10.94 21.71
CA LEU A 54 10.13 9.74 21.62
C LEU A 54 9.92 9.09 22.99
N GLN A 55 10.94 9.06 23.85
CA GLN A 55 10.79 8.55 25.22
C GLN A 55 9.82 9.40 26.03
N VAL A 56 9.89 10.73 25.94
CA VAL A 56 8.94 11.64 26.61
C VAL A 56 7.50 11.39 26.14
N ILE A 57 7.31 11.14 24.84
CA ILE A 57 5.99 10.80 24.28
C ILE A 57 5.47 9.47 24.83
N LEU A 58 6.32 8.44 24.90
CA LEU A 58 5.99 7.15 25.48
C LEU A 58 5.61 7.27 26.97
N ASP A 59 6.39 8.04 27.73
CA ASP A 59 6.16 8.27 29.16
C ASP A 59 4.83 9.03 29.42
N ASP A 60 4.49 10.02 28.58
CA ASP A 60 3.19 10.72 28.62
C ASP A 60 2.02 9.78 28.27
N ALA A 61 2.19 8.96 27.24
CA ALA A 61 1.17 8.02 26.81
C ALA A 61 0.87 6.97 27.89
N GLN A 62 1.90 6.44 28.56
CA GLN A 62 1.75 5.46 29.64
C GLN A 62 1.01 6.01 30.87
N GLN A 63 1.09 7.32 31.11
CA GLN A 63 0.38 7.98 32.21
C GLN A 63 -1.10 8.28 31.87
N THR A 64 -1.47 8.22 30.59
CA THR A 64 -2.84 8.50 30.14
C THR A 64 -3.74 7.27 30.41
N PRO A 65 -4.81 7.39 31.23
CA PRO A 65 -5.75 6.29 31.44
C PRO A 65 -6.38 5.82 30.13
N ILE A 66 -6.60 4.52 30.01
CA ILE A 66 -7.15 3.88 28.80
C ILE A 66 -8.46 4.53 28.33
N GLN A 67 -9.35 4.87 29.25
CA GLN A 67 -10.63 5.51 28.90
C GLN A 67 -10.44 6.93 28.37
N GLU A 68 -9.41 7.64 28.81
CA GLU A 68 -9.10 8.98 28.31
C GLU A 68 -8.43 8.91 26.93
N ALA A 69 -7.51 7.94 26.75
CA ALA A 69 -6.90 7.68 25.46
C ALA A 69 -7.94 7.37 24.38
N ALA A 70 -8.90 6.48 24.67
CA ALA A 70 -9.96 6.15 23.73
C ALA A 70 -10.88 7.35 23.40
N LYS A 71 -11.25 8.16 24.40
CA LYS A 71 -12.06 9.36 24.19
C LYS A 71 -11.35 10.44 23.36
N GLY A 72 -10.02 10.45 23.35
CA GLY A 72 -9.21 11.38 22.59
C GLY A 72 -8.75 10.85 21.23
N ALA A 73 -9.17 9.65 20.82
CA ALA A 73 -8.67 8.96 19.64
C ALA A 73 -9.29 9.47 18.32
N LEU A 74 -9.20 10.79 18.05
CA LEU A 74 -9.79 11.40 16.86
C LEU A 74 -9.31 10.79 15.54
N GLY A 75 -8.13 10.17 15.52
CA GLY A 75 -7.62 9.46 14.35
C GLY A 75 -8.58 8.41 13.80
N ILE A 76 -9.42 7.80 14.66
CA ILE A 76 -10.47 6.86 14.25
C ILE A 76 -11.43 7.48 13.23
N LEU A 77 -11.72 8.78 13.33
CA LEU A 77 -12.64 9.45 12.40
C LEU A 77 -12.14 9.42 10.95
N SER A 78 -10.83 9.24 10.72
CA SER A 78 -10.27 9.06 9.37
C SER A 78 -10.64 7.72 8.71
N THR A 79 -11.26 6.79 9.46
CA THR A 79 -11.78 5.50 8.94
C THR A 79 -13.21 5.59 8.42
N GLU A 80 -13.92 6.69 8.71
CA GLU A 80 -15.31 6.86 8.33
C GLU A 80 -15.52 6.98 6.83
N ASN A 81 -16.78 6.80 6.41
CA ASN A 81 -17.18 7.13 5.04
C ASN A 81 -16.74 8.57 4.70
N ARG A 82 -16.20 8.78 3.49
CA ARG A 82 -15.57 10.06 3.11
C ARG A 82 -16.50 11.26 3.27
N LYS A 83 -17.80 11.10 3.01
CA LYS A 83 -18.80 12.17 3.19
C LYS A 83 -19.08 12.46 4.65
N VAL A 84 -19.15 11.42 5.49
CA VAL A 84 -19.27 11.56 6.95
C VAL A 84 -18.02 12.24 7.50
N TRP A 85 -16.83 11.80 7.10
CA TRP A 85 -15.57 12.38 7.54
C TRP A 85 -15.42 13.85 7.12
N SER A 86 -15.87 14.22 5.90
CA SER A 86 -15.96 15.63 5.48
C SER A 86 -16.80 16.46 6.45
N GLY A 87 -18.03 16.04 6.74
CA GLY A 87 -18.92 16.79 7.65
C GLY A 87 -18.37 16.89 9.08
N LEU A 88 -17.64 15.87 9.55
CA LEU A 88 -16.96 15.90 10.85
C LEU A 88 -15.76 16.84 10.86
N ARG A 89 -15.04 17.00 9.75
CA ARG A 89 -13.98 18.01 9.61
C ARG A 89 -14.54 19.44 9.60
N ASP A 90 -15.68 19.66 8.95
CA ASP A 90 -16.38 20.95 9.03
C ASP A 90 -16.78 21.26 10.48
N LEU A 91 -17.28 20.25 11.19
CA LEU A 91 -17.61 20.39 12.61
C LEU A 91 -16.40 20.73 13.48
N LEU A 92 -15.24 20.10 13.23
CA LEU A 92 -13.97 20.39 13.91
C LEU A 92 -13.50 21.84 13.69
N THR A 93 -13.87 22.47 12.57
CA THR A 93 -13.36 23.80 12.19
C THR A 93 -14.38 24.93 12.41
N LYS A 94 -15.63 24.60 12.80
CA LYS A 94 -16.74 25.55 12.87
C LYS A 94 -16.73 26.47 14.09
N GLU A 95 -16.20 26.03 15.23
CA GLU A 95 -16.24 26.81 16.48
C GLU A 95 -15.11 27.84 16.52
N GLU A 96 -15.45 29.12 16.30
CA GLU A 96 -14.52 30.24 16.45
C GLU A 96 -13.97 30.29 17.88
N GLY A 97 -12.66 30.02 18.03
CA GLY A 97 -11.96 29.98 19.31
C GLY A 97 -11.57 28.58 19.81
N SER A 98 -12.00 27.52 19.12
CA SER A 98 -11.46 26.17 19.33
C SER A 98 -10.07 26.03 18.71
N ASN A 99 -9.23 25.18 19.31
CA ASN A 99 -7.92 24.84 18.77
C ASN A 99 -7.96 23.72 17.70
N ASN A 100 -9.12 23.12 17.46
CA ASN A 100 -9.28 21.97 16.58
C ASN A 100 -8.83 22.25 15.14
N ALA A 101 -9.12 23.44 14.59
CA ALA A 101 -8.73 23.80 13.23
C ALA A 101 -7.20 23.85 13.05
N GLU A 102 -6.50 24.43 14.03
CA GLU A 102 -5.04 24.49 14.05
C GLU A 102 -4.44 23.10 14.24
N CYS A 103 -4.99 22.29 15.16
CA CYS A 103 -4.56 20.89 15.35
C CYS A 103 -4.71 20.09 14.05
N LEU A 104 -5.84 20.23 13.35
CA LEU A 104 -6.09 19.54 12.09
C LEU A 104 -5.10 19.99 10.99
N HIS A 105 -4.82 21.29 10.91
CA HIS A 105 -3.81 21.82 10.00
C HIS A 105 -2.41 21.24 10.30
N ILE A 106 -2.02 21.13 11.57
CA ILE A 106 -0.77 20.50 11.99
C ILE A 106 -0.70 19.04 11.53
N VAL A 107 -1.80 18.27 11.67
CA VAL A 107 -1.83 16.88 11.21
C VAL A 107 -1.70 16.77 9.69
N ASP A 108 -2.49 17.54 8.95
CA ASP A 108 -2.51 17.48 7.49
C ASP A 108 -1.16 17.90 6.89
N SER A 109 -0.52 18.91 7.48
CA SER A 109 0.76 19.45 7.02
C SER A 109 2.01 18.73 7.53
N ALA A 110 1.89 17.76 8.45
CA ALA A 110 3.03 17.01 8.96
C ALA A 110 3.77 16.23 7.85
N ILE A 111 5.08 16.02 7.98
CA ILE A 111 5.88 15.28 7.00
C ILE A 111 5.31 13.86 6.81
N PHE A 112 5.08 13.15 7.90
CA PHE A 112 4.39 11.87 8.01
C PHE A 112 3.90 11.67 9.46
N VAL A 113 3.14 10.61 9.71
CA VAL A 113 2.71 10.21 11.05
C VAL A 113 3.56 9.03 11.54
N LEU A 114 4.09 9.11 12.77
CA LEU A 114 4.77 8.00 13.42
C LEU A 114 3.82 7.38 14.45
N CYS A 115 3.50 6.10 14.29
CA CYS A 115 2.66 5.33 15.20
C CYS A 115 3.54 4.43 16.06
N LEU A 116 3.60 4.69 17.36
CA LEU A 116 4.30 3.83 18.34
C LEU A 116 3.27 2.88 18.97
N ASP A 117 3.25 1.64 18.51
CA ASP A 117 2.28 0.63 18.94
C ASP A 117 2.78 -0.15 20.14
N HIS A 118 1.92 -0.31 21.15
CA HIS A 118 2.17 -1.15 22.33
C HIS A 118 2.00 -2.66 22.06
N MET A 119 1.70 -3.04 20.82
CA MET A 119 1.54 -4.44 20.43
C MET A 119 2.89 -5.11 20.16
N GLU A 120 2.99 -6.39 20.51
CA GLU A 120 4.04 -7.30 20.08
C GLU A 120 3.46 -8.41 19.21
N PRO A 121 3.49 -8.28 17.87
CA PRO A 121 2.92 -9.30 16.98
C PRO A 121 3.61 -10.66 17.15
N THR A 122 2.82 -11.72 17.37
CA THR A 122 3.32 -13.08 17.58
C THR A 122 3.46 -13.90 16.30
N SER A 123 2.68 -13.55 15.27
CA SER A 123 2.76 -14.16 13.95
C SER A 123 2.91 -13.11 12.86
N THR A 124 3.29 -13.55 11.66
CA THR A 124 3.40 -12.65 10.51
C THR A 124 2.04 -12.21 10.00
N ALA A 125 0.98 -13.01 10.21
CA ALA A 125 -0.39 -12.62 9.92
C ALA A 125 -0.85 -11.49 10.85
N ASP A 126 -0.58 -11.60 12.16
CA ASP A 126 -0.87 -10.54 13.14
C ASP A 126 -0.12 -9.26 12.79
N LEU A 127 1.16 -9.38 12.39
CA LEU A 127 1.97 -8.25 11.94
C LEU A 127 1.32 -7.56 10.72
N CYS A 128 0.96 -8.33 9.69
CA CYS A 128 0.34 -7.76 8.48
C CYS A 128 -1.01 -7.08 8.79
N GLY A 129 -1.84 -7.69 9.64
CA GLY A 129 -3.10 -7.09 10.11
C GLY A 129 -2.86 -5.79 10.87
N ASN A 130 -1.94 -5.78 11.83
CA ASN A 130 -1.60 -4.58 12.61
C ASN A 130 -1.12 -3.42 11.73
N MET A 131 -0.28 -3.71 10.72
CA MET A 131 0.24 -2.71 9.79
C MET A 131 -0.83 -2.17 8.83
N LEU A 132 -1.84 -2.97 8.49
CA LEU A 132 -2.92 -2.52 7.60
C LEU A 132 -3.99 -1.72 8.36
N CYS A 133 -4.49 -2.26 9.47
CA CYS A 133 -5.70 -1.74 10.12
C CYS A 133 -5.62 -1.68 11.66
N GLY A 134 -4.50 -2.09 12.25
CA GLY A 134 -4.36 -2.20 13.70
C GLY A 134 -5.18 -3.37 14.27
N THR A 135 -5.22 -3.47 15.59
CA THR A 135 -5.96 -4.51 16.30
C THR A 135 -7.17 -3.95 17.02
N SER A 136 -8.10 -4.85 17.30
CA SER A 136 -9.36 -4.54 17.97
C SER A 136 -9.45 -5.33 19.26
N ASP A 137 -9.44 -4.62 20.38
CA ASP A 137 -9.57 -5.19 21.71
C ASP A 137 -10.53 -4.31 22.51
N ILE A 138 -11.60 -4.93 23.03
CA ILE A 138 -12.63 -4.23 23.81
C ILE A 138 -12.45 -4.57 25.29
N VAL A 139 -12.11 -3.59 26.11
CA VAL A 139 -12.00 -3.74 27.57
C VAL A 139 -13.03 -2.85 28.25
N ARG A 140 -13.98 -3.46 28.95
CA ARG A 140 -15.09 -2.77 29.63
C ARG A 140 -15.91 -1.88 28.69
N GLY A 141 -16.07 -2.31 27.44
CA GLY A 141 -16.86 -1.60 26.41
C GLY A 141 -16.13 -0.41 25.77
N VAL A 142 -14.80 -0.33 25.91
CA VAL A 142 -13.96 0.68 25.28
C VAL A 142 -12.96 -0.01 24.36
N GLN A 143 -12.79 0.49 23.14
CA GLN A 143 -11.77 0.06 22.19
C GLN A 143 -10.39 0.53 22.62
N ILE A 144 -9.47 -0.41 22.76
CA ILE A 144 -8.10 -0.17 23.26
C ILE A 144 -7.02 -0.75 22.36
N GLY A 145 -7.40 -1.44 21.28
CA GLY A 145 -6.47 -2.01 20.32
C GLY A 145 -5.75 -0.93 19.51
N THR A 146 -4.69 -1.30 18.79
CA THR A 146 -3.83 -0.34 18.06
C THR A 146 -4.53 0.39 16.92
N CYS A 147 -5.75 -0.02 16.52
CA CYS A 147 -6.52 0.65 15.47
C CYS A 147 -6.88 2.11 15.81
N ILE A 148 -6.82 2.48 17.10
CA ILE A 148 -7.06 3.86 17.57
C ILE A 148 -5.84 4.78 17.40
N ASN A 149 -4.68 4.20 17.04
CA ASN A 149 -3.39 4.88 16.93
C ASN A 149 -3.00 5.09 15.46
N ARG A 150 -3.94 5.59 14.65
CA ARG A 150 -3.79 5.72 13.19
C ARG A 150 -4.39 7.03 12.68
N TRP A 151 -3.88 7.51 11.56
CA TRP A 151 -4.46 8.58 10.75
C TRP A 151 -4.37 8.22 9.27
N TYR A 152 -5.42 7.62 8.73
CA TYR A 152 -5.41 6.97 7.41
C TYR A 152 -5.34 7.93 6.21
N ASP A 153 -5.56 9.23 6.44
CA ASP A 153 -5.36 10.25 5.41
C ASP A 153 -3.87 10.52 5.11
N LYS A 154 -2.91 9.94 5.86
CA LYS A 154 -1.47 10.24 5.82
C LYS A 154 -0.60 9.03 5.44
N LEU A 155 0.65 9.30 5.08
CA LEU A 155 1.73 8.32 5.19
C LEU A 155 2.04 8.09 6.67
N GLN A 156 2.06 6.82 7.07
CA GLN A 156 2.27 6.42 8.46
C GLN A 156 3.41 5.40 8.55
N ILE A 157 4.37 5.66 9.42
CA ILE A 157 5.39 4.68 9.83
C ILE A 157 4.91 4.09 11.15
N ILE A 158 4.78 2.77 11.21
CA ILE A 158 4.28 2.07 12.39
C ILE A 158 5.43 1.26 12.98
N VAL A 159 5.66 1.40 14.29
CA VAL A 159 6.69 0.68 15.04
C VAL A 159 6.04 0.01 16.24
N CYS A 160 6.04 -1.32 16.25
CA CYS A 160 5.57 -2.16 17.35
C CYS A 160 6.57 -2.17 18.51
N GLN A 161 6.09 -2.52 19.71
CA GLN A 161 6.91 -2.58 20.93
C GLN A 161 8.12 -3.54 20.79
N ASN A 162 7.95 -4.63 20.05
CA ASN A 162 9.04 -5.58 19.77
C ASN A 162 10.00 -5.12 18.65
N GLY A 163 9.86 -3.88 18.16
CA GLY A 163 10.69 -3.31 17.08
C GLY A 163 10.26 -3.70 15.67
N SER A 164 9.22 -4.51 15.49
CA SER A 164 8.66 -4.77 14.16
C SER A 164 8.11 -3.48 13.57
N ALA A 165 8.41 -3.19 12.31
CA ALA A 165 8.02 -1.94 11.68
C ALA A 165 7.38 -2.15 10.31
N GLY A 166 6.53 -1.22 9.90
CA GLY A 166 5.86 -1.21 8.61
C GLY A 166 5.45 0.20 8.19
N ILE A 167 4.98 0.30 6.94
CA ILE A 167 4.50 1.55 6.35
C ILE A 167 3.06 1.34 5.91
N ASN A 168 2.16 2.18 6.40
CA ASN A 168 0.79 2.30 5.92
C ASN A 168 0.68 3.61 5.14
N PHE A 169 0.07 3.60 3.96
CA PHE A 169 0.02 4.78 3.12
C PHE A 169 -1.33 4.93 2.41
N GLU A 170 -1.73 6.17 2.23
CA GLU A 170 -2.94 6.52 1.48
C GLU A 170 -2.67 6.43 -0.04
N HIS A 171 -3.49 5.66 -0.75
CA HIS A 171 -3.20 5.21 -2.13
C HIS A 171 -3.63 6.22 -3.21
N THR A 172 -4.45 7.23 -2.89
CA THR A 172 -4.97 8.19 -3.89
C THR A 172 -3.82 8.96 -4.55
N GLY A 173 -2.87 9.44 -3.73
CA GLY A 173 -1.75 10.27 -4.17
C GLY A 173 -0.56 9.50 -4.78
N VAL A 174 -0.33 8.25 -4.39
CA VAL A 174 0.90 7.50 -4.72
C VAL A 174 0.62 6.04 -5.04
N ASP A 175 1.32 5.48 -6.04
CA ASP A 175 1.31 4.04 -6.30
C ASP A 175 2.35 3.32 -5.43
N GLY A 176 2.08 2.04 -5.11
CA GLY A 176 2.94 1.23 -4.23
C GLY A 176 4.43 1.20 -4.60
N HIS A 177 4.80 1.28 -5.88
CA HIS A 177 6.22 1.36 -6.28
C HIS A 177 6.96 2.60 -5.75
N THR A 178 6.29 3.74 -5.63
CA THR A 178 6.90 4.96 -5.09
C THR A 178 7.22 4.78 -3.61
N VAL A 179 6.30 4.18 -2.85
CA VAL A 179 6.48 3.86 -1.44
C VAL A 179 7.51 2.75 -1.24
N LEU A 180 7.56 1.76 -2.13
CA LEU A 180 8.58 0.71 -2.15
C LEU A 180 9.99 1.30 -2.27
N ARG A 181 10.17 2.31 -3.13
CA ARG A 181 11.45 3.00 -3.26
C ARG A 181 11.86 3.66 -1.96
N PHE A 182 10.93 4.37 -1.31
CA PHE A 182 11.18 4.98 -0.01
C PHE A 182 11.55 3.93 1.06
N ALA A 183 10.78 2.84 1.18
CA ALA A 183 11.07 1.75 2.11
C ALA A 183 12.46 1.14 1.86
N SER A 184 12.82 0.95 0.60
CA SER A 184 14.14 0.44 0.19
C SER A 184 15.28 1.36 0.58
N ASP A 185 15.12 2.67 0.39
CA ASP A 185 16.14 3.66 0.72
C ASP A 185 16.32 3.76 2.25
N VAL A 186 15.23 3.78 3.03
CA VAL A 186 15.27 3.77 4.51
C VAL A 186 15.94 2.51 5.05
N TYR A 187 15.57 1.34 4.53
CA TYR A 187 16.16 0.07 4.94
C TYR A 187 17.66 0.01 4.65
N THR A 188 18.05 0.42 3.43
CA THR A 188 19.46 0.45 3.01
C THR A 188 20.27 1.45 3.84
N ASP A 189 19.73 2.65 4.07
CA ASP A 189 20.37 3.69 4.89
C ASP A 189 20.60 3.20 6.32
N THR A 190 19.62 2.50 6.92
CA THR A 190 19.75 1.94 8.27
C THR A 190 20.89 0.92 8.36
N ILE A 191 21.02 0.04 7.38
CA ILE A 191 22.13 -0.94 7.31
C ILE A 191 23.48 -0.23 7.15
N LEU A 192 23.56 0.75 6.24
CA LEU A 192 24.80 1.49 5.98
C LEU A 192 25.23 2.32 7.19
N ARG A 193 24.29 2.97 7.88
CA ARG A 193 24.58 3.68 9.15
C ARG A 193 25.10 2.74 10.20
N TYR A 194 24.46 1.59 10.41
CA TYR A 194 24.95 0.59 11.35
C TYR A 194 26.37 0.12 10.99
N ALA A 195 26.62 -0.21 9.72
CA ALA A 195 27.94 -0.56 9.24
C ALA A 195 28.97 0.55 9.47
N LYS A 196 28.57 1.83 9.32
CA LYS A 196 29.42 2.99 9.57
C LYS A 196 29.82 3.14 11.04
N THR A 197 28.95 2.76 11.98
CA THR A 197 29.29 2.75 13.41
C THR A 197 30.41 1.75 13.75
N ILE A 198 30.52 0.67 12.97
CA ILE A 198 31.55 -0.36 13.11
C ILE A 198 32.81 0.01 12.32
N ASN A 199 32.62 0.48 11.08
CA ASN A 199 33.67 0.85 10.14
C ASN A 199 33.34 2.22 9.52
N GLY A 200 34.02 3.27 9.99
CA GLY A 200 33.76 4.66 9.56
C GLY A 200 33.94 4.95 8.07
N LEU A 201 34.49 4.00 7.29
CA LEU A 201 34.63 4.09 5.83
C LEU A 201 33.43 3.55 5.04
N ALA A 202 32.37 3.09 5.72
CA ALA A 202 31.17 2.62 5.03
C ALA A 202 30.54 3.73 4.15
N PRO A 203 30.10 3.41 2.92
CA PRO A 203 29.53 4.40 2.01
C PRO A 203 28.17 4.92 2.51
N SER A 204 27.82 6.13 2.09
CA SER A 204 26.48 6.72 2.28
C SER A 204 25.64 6.51 1.02
N LEU A 205 24.33 6.33 1.18
CA LEU A 205 23.38 6.35 0.07
C LEU A 205 23.23 7.76 -0.53
N TRP A 206 23.42 8.79 0.31
CA TRP A 206 23.14 10.18 -0.02
C TRP A 206 24.39 10.90 -0.51
N ALA A 207 24.24 11.68 -1.59
CA ALA A 207 25.31 12.49 -2.17
C ALA A 207 25.67 13.72 -1.31
N SER A 208 24.69 14.23 -0.57
CA SER A 208 24.85 15.27 0.44
C SER A 208 24.26 14.80 1.76
N THR A 209 24.71 15.39 2.85
CA THR A 209 24.17 15.13 4.19
C THR A 209 23.93 16.46 4.88
N SER A 210 22.86 16.56 5.65
CA SER A 210 22.65 17.67 6.57
C SER A 210 23.90 17.87 7.44
N PRO A 211 24.30 19.12 7.75
CA PRO A 211 25.31 19.37 8.76
C PRO A 211 24.86 18.78 10.10
N ASP A 212 25.84 18.36 10.91
CA ASP A 212 25.59 17.76 12.22
C ASP A 212 24.91 18.77 13.16
N PRO A 213 23.65 18.54 13.57
CA PRO A 213 22.91 19.51 14.39
C PRO A 213 23.59 19.81 15.72
N ALA A 214 24.34 18.86 16.29
CA ALA A 214 25.07 19.07 17.54
C ALA A 214 26.26 20.05 17.40
N LYS A 215 26.66 20.39 16.16
CA LYS A 215 27.74 21.34 15.86
C LYS A 215 27.25 22.68 15.32
N ARG A 216 25.93 22.83 15.11
CA ARG A 216 25.31 24.06 14.61
C ARG A 216 24.91 24.96 15.78
N ASP A 217 24.91 26.27 15.56
CA ASP A 217 24.35 27.22 16.53
C ASP A 217 22.82 27.04 16.56
N PRO A 218 22.18 26.76 17.72
CA PRO A 218 20.72 26.61 17.79
C PRO A 218 19.93 27.80 17.24
N ARG A 219 20.50 29.02 17.28
CA ARG A 219 19.87 30.22 16.69
C ARG A 219 19.82 30.18 15.17
N SER A 220 20.63 29.33 14.53
CA SER A 220 20.65 29.15 13.07
C SER A 220 19.50 28.30 12.55
N PHE A 221 18.76 27.61 13.42
CA PHE A 221 17.63 26.76 13.03
C PHE A 221 16.37 27.56 12.65
N GLY A 222 16.34 28.87 12.91
CA GLY A 222 15.18 29.71 12.68
C GLY A 222 14.12 29.55 13.78
N ASN A 223 12.87 29.85 13.43
CA ASN A 223 11.74 29.70 14.35
C ASN A 223 11.22 28.26 14.30
N VAL A 224 11.79 27.39 15.13
CA VAL A 224 11.46 25.96 15.23
C VAL A 224 11.07 25.56 16.65
N SER A 225 10.11 24.64 16.78
CA SER A 225 9.64 24.08 18.04
C SER A 225 10.17 22.65 18.20
N THR A 226 11.25 22.48 18.96
CA THR A 226 11.93 21.18 19.15
C THR A 226 11.36 20.33 20.29
N THR A 227 10.50 20.90 21.12
CA THR A 227 9.88 20.20 22.26
C THR A 227 8.58 19.52 21.82
N PRO A 228 8.40 18.21 22.07
CA PRO A 228 7.21 17.49 21.65
C PRO A 228 5.97 18.03 22.37
N ARG A 229 4.90 18.28 21.61
CA ARG A 229 3.62 18.73 22.15
C ARG A 229 2.48 17.82 21.74
N LYS A 230 1.67 17.48 22.74
CA LYS A 230 0.42 16.76 22.55
C LYS A 230 -0.62 17.69 21.93
N LEU A 231 -1.22 17.28 20.82
CA LEU A 231 -2.38 17.97 20.27
C LEU A 231 -3.57 17.69 21.19
N GLN A 232 -4.19 18.75 21.69
CA GLN A 232 -5.38 18.66 22.52
C GLN A 232 -6.58 19.02 21.65
N TRP A 233 -7.66 18.26 21.74
CA TRP A 233 -8.85 18.49 20.94
C TRP A 233 -9.99 18.95 21.83
N ASP A 234 -10.69 20.00 21.42
CA ASP A 234 -11.92 20.44 22.07
C ASP A 234 -13.06 19.50 21.67
N MET A 235 -13.33 18.52 22.53
CA MET A 235 -14.32 17.48 22.29
C MET A 235 -15.74 17.96 22.62
N ILE A 236 -16.42 18.56 21.65
CA ILE A 236 -17.84 18.91 21.75
C ILE A 236 -18.73 17.64 21.76
N PRO A 237 -19.97 17.70 22.28
CA PRO A 237 -20.84 16.53 22.38
C PRO A 237 -21.03 15.77 21.06
N GLU A 238 -21.17 16.49 19.96
CA GLU A 238 -21.32 15.97 18.61
C GLU A 238 -20.11 15.13 18.17
N LEU A 239 -18.88 15.59 18.47
CA LEU A 239 -17.64 14.85 18.17
C LEU A 239 -17.49 13.60 19.04
N ASN A 240 -17.88 13.67 20.32
CA ASN A 240 -17.84 12.50 21.20
C ASN A 240 -18.77 11.38 20.70
N ILE A 241 -19.97 11.74 20.20
CA ILE A 241 -20.92 10.78 19.63
C ILE A 241 -20.35 10.19 18.33
N ALA A 242 -19.84 11.05 17.44
CA ALA A 242 -19.24 10.62 16.18
C ALA A 242 -18.07 9.65 16.40
N LEU A 243 -17.18 9.95 17.35
CA LEU A 243 -16.06 9.10 17.71
C LEU A 243 -16.51 7.72 18.17
N ARG A 244 -17.54 7.65 19.02
CA ARG A 244 -18.09 6.38 19.51
C ARG A 244 -18.69 5.52 18.39
N PHE A 245 -19.37 6.15 17.43
CA PHE A 245 -19.91 5.42 16.27
C PHE A 245 -18.79 4.94 15.35
N ALA A 246 -17.82 5.80 15.06
CA ALA A 246 -16.66 5.44 14.25
C ALA A 246 -15.85 4.30 14.90
N GLU A 247 -15.70 4.30 16.23
CA GLU A 247 -15.10 3.20 16.98
C GLU A 247 -15.86 1.88 16.76
N SER A 248 -17.19 1.91 16.83
CA SER A 248 -18.03 0.72 16.65
C SER A 248 -17.96 0.21 15.21
N HIS A 249 -18.06 1.10 14.23
CA HIS A 249 -17.93 0.77 12.80
C HIS A 249 -16.57 0.17 12.48
N LEU A 250 -15.49 0.77 13.00
CA LEU A 250 -14.14 0.27 12.83
C LEU A 250 -13.99 -1.11 13.46
N ALA A 251 -14.47 -1.32 14.68
CA ALA A 251 -14.43 -2.62 15.34
C ALA A 251 -15.17 -3.69 14.53
N ASP A 252 -16.37 -3.40 14.02
CA ASP A 252 -17.12 -4.32 13.15
C ASP A 252 -16.36 -4.61 11.85
N LEU A 253 -15.77 -3.58 11.22
CA LEU A 253 -14.99 -3.73 10.01
C LEU A 253 -13.76 -4.61 10.24
N LEU A 254 -13.06 -4.42 11.35
CA LEU A 254 -11.90 -5.24 11.72
C LEU A 254 -12.29 -6.70 11.94
N HIS A 255 -13.39 -6.94 12.65
CA HIS A 255 -13.87 -8.31 12.88
C HIS A 255 -14.29 -9.01 11.59
N GLN A 256 -14.80 -8.27 10.59
CA GLN A 256 -15.16 -8.84 9.29
C GLN A 256 -13.94 -9.35 8.51
N HIS A 257 -12.76 -8.80 8.74
CA HIS A 257 -11.56 -9.12 7.97
C HIS A 257 -10.73 -10.21 8.64
N GLU A 258 -10.22 -11.12 7.81
CA GLU A 258 -9.20 -12.09 8.21
C GLU A 258 -7.94 -11.89 7.37
N PHE A 259 -6.79 -12.20 7.98
CA PHE A 259 -5.48 -12.13 7.35
C PHE A 259 -4.77 -13.48 7.48
N GLN A 260 -4.21 -13.95 6.38
CA GLN A 260 -3.39 -15.16 6.35
C GLN A 260 -2.14 -14.91 5.52
N VAL A 261 -1.06 -15.58 5.89
CA VAL A 261 0.24 -15.45 5.24
C VAL A 261 0.76 -16.82 4.86
N LEU A 262 1.36 -16.91 3.67
CA LEU A 262 2.11 -18.08 3.22
C LEU A 262 3.55 -17.65 2.92
N ASP A 263 4.50 -18.14 3.71
CA ASP A 263 5.94 -18.07 3.45
C ASP A 263 6.41 -19.38 2.83
N PHE A 264 6.21 -19.51 1.52
CA PHE A 264 6.57 -20.70 0.76
C PHE A 264 8.09 -20.77 0.55
N SER A 265 8.75 -21.69 1.25
CA SER A 265 10.20 -21.92 1.19
C SER A 265 10.63 -23.03 0.23
N GLY A 266 9.69 -23.62 -0.50
CA GLY A 266 9.99 -24.76 -1.39
C GLY A 266 10.82 -24.38 -2.61
N TYR A 267 10.67 -23.16 -3.12
CA TYR A 267 11.46 -22.56 -4.20
C TYR A 267 11.03 -21.09 -4.42
N GLY A 268 11.79 -20.37 -5.23
CA GLY A 268 11.44 -19.03 -5.69
C GLY A 268 11.77 -18.81 -7.16
N LYS A 269 12.10 -17.56 -7.49
CA LYS A 269 12.45 -17.08 -8.83
C LYS A 269 13.49 -17.96 -9.54
N ASN A 270 14.53 -18.41 -8.84
CA ASN A 270 15.62 -19.19 -9.45
C ASN A 270 15.10 -20.50 -10.06
N PHE A 271 14.28 -21.24 -9.33
CA PHE A 271 13.66 -22.45 -9.85
C PHE A 271 12.69 -22.15 -11.00
N ILE A 272 11.80 -21.17 -10.83
CA ILE A 272 10.76 -20.88 -11.81
C ILE A 272 11.37 -20.49 -13.17
N THR A 273 12.40 -19.63 -13.14
CA THR A 273 13.15 -19.24 -14.34
C THR A 273 13.91 -20.41 -14.96
N SER A 274 14.53 -21.28 -14.15
CA SER A 274 15.21 -22.49 -14.64
C SER A 274 14.28 -23.46 -15.36
N MET A 275 12.98 -23.42 -15.06
CA MET A 275 11.92 -24.20 -15.73
C MET A 275 11.32 -23.47 -16.95
N GLY A 276 11.84 -22.29 -17.31
CA GLY A 276 11.42 -21.56 -18.51
C GLY A 276 10.15 -20.71 -18.35
N PHE A 277 9.81 -20.31 -17.12
CA PHE A 277 8.64 -19.47 -16.83
C PHE A 277 9.04 -18.07 -16.36
N SER A 278 8.18 -17.08 -16.69
CA SER A 278 8.19 -15.81 -15.97
C SER A 278 7.73 -16.07 -14.52
N PRO A 279 8.49 -15.63 -13.50
CA PRO A 279 8.12 -15.84 -12.10
C PRO A 279 6.73 -15.30 -11.77
N ASP A 280 6.42 -14.11 -12.27
CA ASP A 280 5.17 -13.41 -12.01
C ASP A 280 3.97 -14.15 -12.64
N ALA A 281 4.05 -14.45 -13.93
CA ALA A 281 3.03 -15.22 -14.63
C ALA A 281 2.79 -16.60 -14.01
N PHE A 282 3.85 -17.24 -13.51
CA PHE A 282 3.76 -18.53 -12.83
C PHE A 282 2.95 -18.43 -11.53
N VAL A 283 3.23 -17.41 -10.71
CA VAL A 283 2.52 -17.19 -9.43
C VAL A 283 1.08 -16.73 -9.69
N GLN A 284 0.84 -15.92 -10.71
CA GLN A 284 -0.52 -15.55 -11.13
C GLN A 284 -1.35 -16.77 -11.52
N MET A 285 -0.78 -17.70 -12.30
CA MET A 285 -1.44 -18.98 -12.61
C MET A 285 -1.62 -19.87 -11.38
N ALA A 286 -0.72 -19.79 -10.40
CA ALA A 286 -0.89 -20.48 -9.12
C ALA A 286 -2.13 -20.00 -8.35
N PHE A 287 -2.39 -18.69 -8.32
CA PHE A 287 -3.62 -18.15 -7.73
C PHE A 287 -4.88 -18.66 -8.44
N GLN A 288 -4.85 -18.69 -9.77
CA GLN A 288 -5.97 -19.23 -10.56
C GLN A 288 -6.23 -20.71 -10.25
N ALA A 289 -5.17 -21.53 -10.23
CA ALA A 289 -5.28 -22.96 -9.94
C ALA A 289 -5.75 -23.22 -8.49
N ALA A 290 -5.23 -22.47 -7.52
CA ALA A 290 -5.61 -22.62 -6.12
C ALA A 290 -7.06 -22.20 -5.87
N TYR A 291 -7.49 -21.07 -6.44
CA TYR A 291 -8.87 -20.61 -6.32
C TYR A 291 -9.85 -21.59 -6.97
N TYR A 292 -9.53 -22.09 -8.18
CA TYR A 292 -10.35 -23.10 -8.84
C TYR A 292 -10.40 -24.41 -8.04
N GLY A 293 -9.28 -24.84 -7.46
CA GLY A 293 -9.23 -26.03 -6.61
C GLY A 293 -10.12 -25.93 -5.37
N LEU A 294 -10.23 -24.73 -4.80
CA LEU A 294 -11.04 -24.48 -3.61
C LEU A 294 -12.53 -24.24 -3.92
N TYR A 295 -12.84 -23.47 -4.97
CA TYR A 295 -14.21 -23.00 -5.25
C TYR A 295 -14.85 -23.62 -6.50
N GLY A 296 -14.10 -24.38 -7.31
CA GLY A 296 -14.61 -25.03 -8.52
C GLY A 296 -15.00 -24.08 -9.66
N ARG A 297 -14.63 -22.79 -9.57
CA ARG A 297 -14.96 -21.76 -10.55
C ARG A 297 -13.82 -20.76 -10.71
N MET A 298 -13.84 -20.05 -11.82
CA MET A 298 -12.92 -18.95 -12.13
C MET A 298 -13.66 -17.63 -11.95
N GLU A 299 -13.00 -16.64 -11.36
CA GLU A 299 -13.60 -15.34 -11.08
C GLU A 299 -12.70 -14.21 -11.52
N ASN A 300 -13.29 -13.02 -11.69
CA ASN A 300 -12.57 -11.85 -12.15
C ASN A 300 -11.34 -11.56 -11.27
N THR A 301 -10.18 -11.42 -11.92
CA THR A 301 -8.89 -11.18 -11.28
C THR A 301 -8.30 -9.89 -11.82
N TYR A 302 -7.67 -9.12 -10.95
CA TYR A 302 -6.96 -7.88 -11.26
C TYR A 302 -5.50 -7.99 -10.84
N GLU A 303 -4.61 -7.46 -11.67
CA GLU A 303 -3.22 -7.19 -11.32
C GLU A 303 -2.78 -5.85 -11.95
N PRO A 304 -2.05 -4.98 -11.22
CA PRO A 304 -1.62 -3.70 -11.76
C PRO A 304 -0.39 -3.82 -12.67
N ALA A 305 -0.45 -3.27 -13.89
CA ALA A 305 0.71 -2.94 -14.70
C ALA A 305 1.07 -1.46 -14.52
N MET A 306 2.35 -1.14 -14.28
CA MET A 306 2.78 0.25 -14.17
C MET A 306 2.90 0.90 -15.54
N THR A 307 2.36 2.10 -15.70
CA THR A 307 2.45 2.90 -16.93
C THR A 307 3.35 4.12 -16.77
N LYS A 308 4.28 4.09 -15.81
CA LYS A 308 5.18 5.20 -15.44
C LYS A 308 6.18 5.63 -16.53
N MET A 309 6.19 4.96 -17.68
CA MET A 309 6.92 5.40 -18.88
C MET A 309 6.26 6.64 -19.51
N TYR A 310 4.96 6.84 -19.28
CA TYR A 310 4.19 8.00 -19.75
C TYR A 310 4.18 9.13 -18.71
N HIS A 311 4.01 10.37 -19.18
CA HIS A 311 3.83 11.52 -18.30
C HIS A 311 2.59 11.32 -17.42
N HIS A 312 2.74 11.55 -16.11
CA HIS A 312 1.71 11.26 -15.09
C HIS A 312 1.19 9.81 -15.06
N GLY A 313 1.92 8.87 -15.64
CA GLY A 313 1.55 7.45 -15.64
C GLY A 313 1.27 6.90 -14.25
N ARG A 314 0.14 6.19 -14.13
CA ARG A 314 -0.31 5.44 -12.94
C ARG A 314 -0.19 3.94 -13.23
N THR A 315 -1.33 3.28 -13.40
CA THR A 315 -1.46 1.85 -13.62
C THR A 315 -2.49 1.54 -14.71
N GLU A 316 -2.30 0.42 -15.39
CA GLU A 316 -3.29 -0.29 -16.21
C GLU A 316 -3.65 -1.62 -15.52
N ALA A 317 -4.80 -2.21 -15.85
CA ALA A 317 -5.20 -3.52 -15.36
C ALA A 317 -4.69 -4.64 -16.29
N ILE A 318 -3.93 -5.57 -15.73
CA ILE A 318 -3.74 -6.90 -16.30
C ILE A 318 -4.94 -7.74 -15.85
N ARG A 319 -5.52 -8.50 -16.78
CA ARG A 319 -6.61 -9.46 -16.50
C ARG A 319 -6.08 -10.88 -16.64
N PRO A 320 -5.64 -11.54 -15.54
CA PRO A 320 -5.04 -12.88 -15.60
C PRO A 320 -5.98 -13.97 -16.11
N VAL A 321 -7.29 -13.76 -16.00
CA VAL A 321 -8.30 -14.72 -16.48
C VAL A 321 -8.45 -14.62 -18.00
N THR A 322 -7.71 -15.46 -18.71
CA THR A 322 -7.82 -15.65 -20.16
C THR A 322 -8.33 -17.05 -20.52
N LYS A 323 -8.62 -17.30 -21.81
CA LYS A 323 -9.00 -18.64 -22.30
C LYS A 323 -7.93 -19.68 -21.97
N GLU A 324 -6.66 -19.31 -22.08
CA GLU A 324 -5.50 -20.14 -21.79
C GLU A 324 -5.39 -20.45 -20.29
N SER A 325 -5.66 -19.47 -19.41
CA SER A 325 -5.71 -19.71 -17.97
C SER A 325 -6.84 -20.70 -17.59
N ILE A 326 -8.00 -20.59 -18.26
CA ILE A 326 -9.14 -21.48 -18.05
C ILE A 326 -8.82 -22.90 -18.53
N ASP A 327 -8.21 -23.04 -19.71
CA ASP A 327 -7.72 -24.31 -20.24
C ASP A 327 -6.71 -24.96 -19.29
N PHE A 328 -5.76 -24.16 -18.79
CA PHE A 328 -4.76 -24.61 -17.83
C PHE A 328 -5.39 -25.15 -16.54
N VAL A 329 -6.23 -24.38 -15.83
CA VAL A 329 -6.77 -24.83 -14.54
C VAL A 329 -7.65 -26.08 -14.69
N LYS A 330 -8.46 -26.15 -15.77
CA LYS A 330 -9.29 -27.33 -16.05
C LYS A 330 -8.44 -28.55 -16.39
N THR A 331 -7.38 -28.37 -17.18
CA THR A 331 -6.43 -29.44 -17.52
C THR A 331 -5.67 -29.91 -16.29
N PHE A 332 -5.26 -28.98 -15.42
CA PHE A 332 -4.52 -29.28 -14.20
C PHE A 332 -5.35 -30.10 -13.21
N TRP A 333 -6.61 -29.71 -12.98
CA TRP A 333 -7.50 -30.41 -12.04
C TRP A 333 -8.19 -31.65 -12.65
N GLY A 334 -8.15 -31.81 -13.97
CA GLY A 334 -8.61 -33.02 -14.65
C GLY A 334 -7.62 -34.18 -14.58
N ASP A 335 -8.10 -35.36 -14.97
CA ASP A 335 -7.29 -36.57 -15.13
C ASP A 335 -6.52 -36.53 -16.46
N ASN A 336 -5.49 -35.69 -16.51
CA ASN A 336 -4.64 -35.50 -17.68
C ASN A 336 -3.18 -35.90 -17.41
N PRO A 337 -2.45 -36.40 -18.42
CA PRO A 337 -1.02 -36.67 -18.30
C PRO A 337 -0.20 -35.45 -17.86
N PRO A 338 0.87 -35.63 -17.05
CA PRO A 338 1.72 -34.53 -16.57
C PRO A 338 2.24 -33.57 -17.64
N ASN A 339 2.59 -34.06 -18.83
CA ASN A 339 3.06 -33.21 -19.93
C ASN A 339 1.98 -32.26 -20.42
N GLN A 340 0.72 -32.71 -20.54
CA GLN A 340 -0.38 -31.85 -20.95
C GLN A 340 -0.66 -30.74 -19.92
N LYS A 341 -0.58 -31.06 -18.62
CA LYS A 341 -0.70 -30.07 -17.53
C LYS A 341 0.38 -29.00 -17.62
N VAL A 342 1.64 -29.40 -17.85
CA VAL A 342 2.79 -28.48 -17.99
C VAL A 342 2.67 -27.64 -19.26
N ASP A 343 2.26 -28.23 -20.39
CA ASP A 343 2.10 -27.50 -21.65
C ASP A 343 0.98 -26.46 -21.56
N ALA A 344 -0.14 -26.80 -20.89
CA ALA A 344 -1.23 -25.86 -20.65
C ALA A 344 -0.79 -24.69 -19.74
N LEU A 345 -0.05 -24.98 -18.66
CA LEU A 345 0.55 -23.95 -17.81
C LEU A 345 1.49 -23.03 -18.61
N LYS A 346 2.30 -23.61 -19.51
CA LYS A 346 3.22 -22.83 -20.36
C LYS A 346 2.48 -21.87 -21.28
N ARG A 347 1.43 -22.32 -21.95
CA ARG A 347 0.58 -21.45 -22.79
C ARG A 347 -0.07 -20.33 -21.97
N ALA A 348 -0.62 -20.65 -20.80
CA ALA A 348 -1.26 -19.67 -19.93
C ALA A 348 -0.28 -18.61 -19.43
N ALA A 349 0.92 -19.04 -18.99
CA ALA A 349 1.97 -18.14 -18.56
C ALA A 349 2.50 -17.25 -19.71
N ASP A 350 2.69 -17.81 -20.90
CA ASP A 350 3.15 -17.05 -22.07
C ASP A 350 2.11 -16.02 -22.51
N LYS A 351 0.80 -16.37 -22.46
CA LYS A 351 -0.28 -15.41 -22.71
C LYS A 351 -0.29 -14.29 -21.69
N HIS A 352 -0.13 -14.62 -20.40
CA HIS A 352 -0.07 -13.63 -19.34
C HIS A 352 1.09 -12.65 -19.57
N VAL A 353 2.29 -13.14 -19.87
CA VAL A 353 3.45 -12.29 -20.23
C VAL A 353 3.16 -11.37 -21.42
N ALA A 354 2.46 -11.86 -22.44
CA ALA A 354 2.07 -11.03 -23.58
C ALA A 354 1.12 -9.89 -23.15
N THR A 355 0.09 -10.20 -22.36
CA THR A 355 -0.86 -9.21 -21.83
C THR A 355 -0.18 -8.20 -20.90
N THR A 356 0.73 -8.63 -20.00
CA THR A 356 1.53 -7.73 -19.15
C THR A 356 2.31 -6.72 -19.99
N ARG A 357 2.90 -7.13 -21.13
CA ARG A 357 3.64 -6.24 -22.02
C ARG A 357 2.74 -5.21 -22.72
N GLU A 358 1.52 -5.59 -23.07
CA GLU A 358 0.51 -4.69 -23.65
C GLU A 358 0.06 -3.65 -22.61
N CYS A 359 -0.35 -4.11 -21.42
CA CYS A 359 -0.80 -3.24 -20.34
C CYS A 359 0.32 -2.28 -19.87
N SER A 360 1.57 -2.73 -19.81
CA SER A 360 2.72 -1.87 -19.43
C SER A 360 3.00 -0.76 -20.45
N LYS A 361 2.52 -0.90 -21.69
CA LYS A 361 2.54 0.13 -22.74
C LYS A 361 1.25 0.96 -22.76
N ALA A 362 0.44 0.89 -21.70
CA ALA A 362 -0.88 1.53 -21.61
C ALA A 362 -1.81 1.15 -22.79
N GLN A 363 -1.68 -0.08 -23.30
CA GLN A 363 -2.54 -0.64 -24.36
C GLN A 363 -3.55 -1.65 -23.79
N GLY A 364 -3.83 -1.57 -22.47
CA GLY A 364 -4.91 -2.34 -21.86
C GLY A 364 -6.26 -1.67 -22.11
N GLN A 365 -7.34 -2.43 -21.89
CA GLN A 365 -8.70 -1.93 -22.10
C GLN A 365 -9.25 -1.13 -20.92
N ASP A 366 -8.87 -1.48 -19.69
CA ASP A 366 -9.60 -1.05 -18.50
C ASP A 366 -9.54 0.46 -18.28
N ARG A 367 -8.36 1.08 -18.35
CA ARG A 367 -8.25 2.54 -18.17
C ARG A 367 -8.85 3.33 -19.31
N HIS A 368 -8.77 2.82 -20.54
CA HIS A 368 -9.40 3.47 -21.68
C HIS A 368 -10.94 3.46 -21.54
N LEU A 369 -11.54 2.31 -21.21
CA LEU A 369 -12.97 2.21 -20.98
C LEU A 369 -13.42 3.07 -19.79
N TYR A 370 -12.64 3.11 -18.71
CA TYR A 370 -12.91 3.98 -17.57
C TYR A 370 -12.89 5.47 -17.96
N ALA A 371 -11.91 5.92 -18.77
CA ALA A 371 -11.87 7.30 -19.24
C ALA A 371 -13.09 7.67 -20.10
N LEU A 372 -13.56 6.74 -20.94
CA LEU A 372 -14.79 6.93 -21.73
C LEU A 372 -16.05 6.97 -20.83
N TYR A 373 -16.07 6.16 -19.77
CA TYR A 373 -17.14 6.18 -18.77
C TYR A 373 -17.18 7.54 -18.06
N CYS A 374 -16.05 8.03 -17.52
CA CYS A 374 -15.97 9.34 -16.86
C CYS A 374 -16.29 10.52 -17.80
N SER A 375 -16.03 10.36 -19.10
CA SER A 375 -16.34 11.39 -20.11
C SER A 375 -17.82 11.39 -20.52
N SER A 376 -18.61 10.40 -20.10
CA SER A 376 -20.04 10.34 -20.37
C SER A 376 -20.76 11.27 -19.39
N PRO A 377 -21.48 12.31 -19.85
CA PRO A 377 -22.07 13.29 -18.96
C PRO A 377 -23.14 12.64 -18.06
N PRO A 378 -23.26 13.05 -16.77
CA PRO A 378 -24.28 12.55 -15.85
C PRO A 378 -25.71 13.00 -16.20
N SER A 379 -25.90 13.73 -17.30
CA SER A 379 -27.21 14.13 -17.79
C SER A 379 -27.94 12.96 -18.46
N ASP A 380 -29.27 12.92 -18.33
CA ASP A 380 -30.14 12.00 -19.08
C ASP A 380 -29.96 12.06 -20.61
N HIS A 381 -29.25 13.08 -21.13
CA HIS A 381 -29.02 13.31 -22.55
C HIS A 381 -27.59 13.74 -22.89
N PRO A 382 -26.80 12.92 -23.61
CA PRO A 382 -27.11 11.56 -24.07
C PRO A 382 -27.03 10.53 -22.92
N PRO A 383 -27.87 9.47 -22.95
CA PRO A 383 -27.83 8.42 -21.93
C PRO A 383 -26.48 7.71 -21.92
N THR A 384 -26.09 7.21 -20.74
CA THR A 384 -24.90 6.38 -20.56
C THR A 384 -24.82 5.29 -21.65
N PRO A 385 -23.70 5.18 -22.38
CA PRO A 385 -23.55 4.18 -23.43
C PRO A 385 -23.94 2.77 -22.97
N ALA A 386 -24.66 2.03 -23.82
CA ALA A 386 -25.18 0.69 -23.48
C ALA A 386 -24.11 -0.29 -22.98
N LEU A 387 -22.87 -0.12 -23.41
CA LEU A 387 -21.71 -0.89 -22.92
C LEU A 387 -21.55 -0.81 -21.40
N PHE A 388 -21.75 0.36 -20.79
CA PHE A 388 -21.57 0.57 -19.35
C PHE A 388 -22.81 0.18 -18.53
N ASN A 389 -23.93 -0.11 -19.19
CA ASN A 389 -25.13 -0.69 -18.58
C ASN A 389 -25.20 -2.22 -18.75
N ASP A 390 -24.22 -2.82 -19.42
CA ASP A 390 -24.15 -4.28 -19.61
C ASP A 390 -23.65 -4.96 -18.33
N ALA A 391 -24.22 -6.13 -17.98
CA ALA A 391 -23.79 -6.88 -16.80
C ALA A 391 -22.31 -7.32 -16.85
N GLY A 392 -21.70 -7.35 -18.05
CA GLY A 392 -20.27 -7.54 -18.23
C GLY A 392 -19.43 -6.38 -17.70
N TRP A 393 -19.93 -5.14 -17.74
CA TRP A 393 -19.29 -3.98 -17.12
C TRP A 393 -19.27 -4.11 -15.59
N ASP A 394 -20.39 -4.50 -14.97
CA ASP A 394 -20.43 -4.78 -13.54
C ASP A 394 -19.47 -5.91 -13.16
N LYS A 395 -19.44 -6.97 -13.98
CA LYS A 395 -18.59 -8.15 -13.73
C LYS A 395 -17.10 -7.84 -13.83
N ILE A 396 -16.66 -7.01 -14.78
CA ILE A 396 -15.24 -6.64 -14.90
C ILE A 396 -14.80 -5.65 -13.81
N ASN A 397 -15.73 -4.85 -13.29
CA ASN A 397 -15.47 -3.93 -12.16
C ASN A 397 -15.57 -4.63 -10.79
N ASN A 398 -16.31 -5.73 -10.67
CA ASN A 398 -16.28 -6.56 -9.46
C ASN A 398 -15.09 -7.53 -9.47
N THR A 399 -13.97 -7.13 -8.84
CA THR A 399 -12.76 -7.97 -8.76
C THR A 399 -12.81 -8.88 -7.54
N ILE A 400 -12.80 -10.19 -7.76
CA ILE A 400 -12.80 -11.21 -6.70
C ILE A 400 -11.37 -11.53 -6.24
N LEU A 401 -10.42 -11.64 -7.16
CA LEU A 401 -9.00 -11.81 -6.82
C LEU A 401 -8.27 -10.52 -7.18
N SER A 402 -8.08 -9.64 -6.20
CA SER A 402 -7.25 -8.45 -6.38
C SER A 402 -5.84 -8.79 -5.96
N THR A 403 -4.89 -8.76 -6.90
CA THR A 403 -3.52 -9.19 -6.69
C THR A 403 -2.54 -8.06 -6.97
N SER A 404 -1.41 -8.06 -6.28
CA SER A 404 -0.31 -7.15 -6.59
C SER A 404 1.02 -7.80 -6.26
N ASN A 405 2.02 -7.55 -7.10
CA ASN A 405 3.42 -7.88 -6.86
C ASN A 405 4.19 -6.63 -6.43
N CYS A 406 4.96 -6.71 -5.35
CA CYS A 406 5.79 -5.60 -4.88
C CYS A 406 7.06 -6.13 -4.18
N GLY A 407 7.92 -6.83 -4.94
CA GLY A 407 9.12 -7.45 -4.40
C GLY A 407 10.34 -6.53 -4.30
N ASN A 408 10.89 -6.39 -3.10
CA ASN A 408 12.19 -5.79 -2.80
C ASN A 408 12.79 -6.46 -1.56
N PRO A 409 14.12 -6.67 -1.45
CA PRO A 409 14.77 -7.19 -0.24
C PRO A 409 14.45 -6.46 1.07
N SER A 410 14.03 -5.19 1.00
CA SER A 410 13.62 -4.37 2.16
C SER A 410 12.25 -4.76 2.73
N LEU A 411 11.43 -5.51 2.00
CA LEU A 411 10.09 -5.91 2.45
C LEU A 411 10.05 -7.39 2.82
N ARG A 412 9.54 -7.65 4.02
CA ARG A 412 9.17 -9.01 4.44
C ARG A 412 7.87 -9.45 3.77
N HIS A 413 6.83 -8.63 3.90
CA HIS A 413 5.50 -8.76 3.31
C HIS A 413 4.94 -7.37 2.97
N PHE A 414 3.89 -7.36 2.16
CA PHE A 414 2.92 -6.27 2.07
C PHE A 414 1.55 -6.88 1.80
N GLY A 415 0.49 -6.13 2.12
CA GLY A 415 -0.88 -6.57 1.94
C GLY A 415 -1.84 -5.38 1.84
N PHE A 416 -3.07 -5.69 1.46
CA PHE A 416 -4.16 -4.74 1.32
C PHE A 416 -5.49 -5.49 1.50
N GLY A 417 -6.57 -4.77 1.80
CA GLY A 417 -7.91 -5.34 1.94
C GLY A 417 -8.51 -5.82 0.61
N PRO A 418 -9.54 -6.70 0.62
CA PRO A 418 -10.24 -7.08 -0.59
C PRO A 418 -10.99 -5.89 -1.20
N THR A 419 -11.06 -5.83 -2.54
CA THR A 419 -11.78 -4.76 -3.26
C THR A 419 -13.26 -5.07 -3.49
N SER A 420 -13.72 -6.26 -3.10
CA SER A 420 -15.11 -6.71 -3.17
C SER A 420 -15.50 -7.41 -1.87
N GLY A 421 -16.79 -7.41 -1.55
CA GLY A 421 -17.30 -8.05 -0.33
C GLY A 421 -17.07 -9.56 -0.31
N ASP A 422 -16.98 -10.19 -1.47
CA ASP A 422 -16.76 -11.61 -1.67
C ASP A 422 -15.37 -11.94 -2.25
N GLY A 423 -14.43 -11.00 -2.18
CA GLY A 423 -13.10 -11.13 -2.76
C GLY A 423 -11.97 -11.41 -1.78
N PHE A 424 -10.76 -11.40 -2.34
CA PHE A 424 -9.47 -11.49 -1.68
C PHE A 424 -8.57 -10.33 -2.11
N GLY A 425 -7.86 -9.74 -1.15
CA GLY A 425 -6.71 -8.88 -1.42
C GLY A 425 -5.43 -9.68 -1.23
N ILE A 426 -4.61 -9.83 -2.27
CA ILE A 426 -3.42 -10.70 -2.27
C ILE A 426 -2.18 -9.88 -2.64
N GLY A 427 -1.36 -9.57 -1.65
CA GLY A 427 0.00 -9.04 -1.85
C GLY A 427 1.02 -10.19 -1.89
N TYR A 428 1.91 -10.19 -2.88
CA TYR A 428 2.95 -11.23 -2.97
C TYR A 428 4.32 -10.70 -3.38
N ILE A 429 5.35 -11.34 -2.85
CA ILE A 429 6.76 -11.06 -3.11
C ILE A 429 7.43 -12.35 -3.59
N ILE A 430 8.01 -12.31 -4.77
CA ILE A 430 8.80 -13.41 -5.30
C ILE A 430 10.27 -13.16 -4.97
N LYS A 431 10.83 -13.97 -4.06
CA LYS A 431 12.25 -13.94 -3.68
C LYS A 431 13.02 -14.97 -4.51
N ASP A 432 14.34 -14.98 -4.38
CA ASP A 432 15.20 -15.86 -5.17
C ASP A 432 14.87 -17.35 -4.96
N ASP A 433 14.69 -17.76 -3.70
CA ASP A 433 14.43 -19.15 -3.32
C ASP A 433 13.16 -19.35 -2.47
N SER A 434 12.33 -18.32 -2.33
CA SER A 434 11.04 -18.40 -1.63
C SER A 434 9.98 -17.47 -2.25
N ILE A 435 8.73 -17.63 -1.84
CA ILE A 435 7.60 -16.77 -2.22
C ILE A 435 6.86 -16.41 -0.93
N SER A 436 6.67 -15.10 -0.68
CA SER A 436 5.93 -14.60 0.48
C SER A 436 4.60 -14.02 0.01
N ILE A 437 3.50 -14.42 0.63
CA ILE A 437 2.14 -14.06 0.22
C ILE A 437 1.35 -13.61 1.45
N CYS A 438 0.67 -12.49 1.37
CA CYS A 438 -0.29 -12.02 2.35
C CYS A 438 -1.66 -11.91 1.68
N ALA A 439 -2.63 -12.65 2.21
CA ALA A 439 -4.00 -12.65 1.75
C ALA A 439 -4.92 -12.08 2.84
N SER A 440 -5.84 -11.22 2.43
CA SER A 440 -6.95 -10.74 3.25
C SER A 440 -8.28 -11.06 2.59
N SER A 441 -9.33 -11.25 3.39
CA SER A 441 -10.70 -11.34 2.88
C SER A 441 -11.72 -10.96 3.95
N LYS A 442 -13.00 -10.87 3.57
CA LYS A 442 -14.11 -10.73 4.53
C LYS A 442 -14.71 -12.10 4.86
N HIS A 443 -14.24 -12.73 5.93
CA HIS A 443 -14.67 -14.06 6.41
C HIS A 443 -14.87 -15.12 5.31
N ARG A 444 -13.81 -15.40 4.54
CA ARG A 444 -13.84 -16.48 3.55
C ARG A 444 -13.08 -17.68 4.09
N GLN A 445 -12.58 -18.52 3.19
CA GLN A 445 -11.73 -19.66 3.51
C GLN A 445 -10.26 -19.28 3.27
N THR A 446 -9.79 -18.12 3.79
CA THR A 446 -8.46 -17.58 3.43
C THR A 446 -7.33 -18.53 3.82
N SER A 447 -7.41 -19.16 5.00
CA SER A 447 -6.42 -20.14 5.44
C SER A 447 -6.39 -21.35 4.50
N ARG A 448 -7.55 -21.91 4.13
CA ARG A 448 -7.61 -23.05 3.18
C ARG A 448 -7.16 -22.65 1.77
N LEU A 449 -7.35 -21.39 1.36
CA LEU A 449 -6.80 -20.90 0.10
C LEU A 449 -5.27 -20.91 0.14
N MET A 450 -4.66 -20.50 1.25
CA MET A 450 -3.20 -20.58 1.43
C MET A 450 -2.70 -22.03 1.41
N ASP A 451 -3.38 -22.95 2.12
CA ASP A 451 -3.03 -24.38 2.12
C ASP A 451 -3.14 -25.00 0.72
N THR A 452 -4.21 -24.64 -0.01
CA THR A 452 -4.44 -25.12 -1.39
C THR A 452 -3.36 -24.57 -2.33
N LEU A 453 -2.97 -23.31 -2.16
CA LEU A 453 -1.91 -22.68 -2.93
C LEU A 453 -0.54 -23.33 -2.66
N GLU A 454 -0.19 -23.57 -1.40
CA GLU A 454 1.04 -24.29 -1.05
C GLU A 454 1.05 -25.69 -1.65
N SER A 455 -0.06 -26.42 -1.52
CA SER A 455 -0.21 -27.76 -2.10
C SER A 455 -0.01 -27.76 -3.61
N TYR A 456 -0.63 -26.80 -4.32
CA TYR A 456 -0.43 -26.60 -5.75
C TYR A 456 1.04 -26.32 -6.10
N LEU A 457 1.70 -25.40 -5.39
CA LEU A 457 3.10 -25.03 -5.63
C LEU A 457 4.04 -26.26 -5.46
N LEU A 458 3.80 -27.08 -4.43
CA LEU A 458 4.54 -28.32 -4.22
C LEU A 458 4.29 -29.36 -5.33
N GLU A 459 3.06 -29.50 -5.78
CA GLU A 459 2.69 -30.44 -6.85
C GLU A 459 3.28 -30.03 -8.19
N ILE A 460 3.12 -28.78 -8.61
CA ILE A 460 3.61 -28.31 -9.90
C ILE A 460 5.14 -28.43 -10.00
N ARG A 461 5.87 -28.25 -8.89
CA ARG A 461 7.32 -28.52 -8.83
C ARG A 461 7.65 -29.97 -9.15
N LYS A 462 6.88 -30.93 -8.65
CA LYS A 462 7.07 -32.37 -8.93
C LYS A 462 6.80 -32.66 -10.42
N LEU A 463 5.74 -32.08 -10.98
CA LEU A 463 5.39 -32.25 -12.39
C LEU A 463 6.49 -31.68 -13.32
N LEU A 464 6.95 -30.46 -13.06
CA LEU A 464 8.01 -29.81 -13.83
C LEU A 464 9.32 -30.59 -13.81
N ARG A 465 9.77 -31.05 -12.63
CA ARG A 465 10.98 -31.88 -12.51
C ARG A 465 10.86 -33.19 -13.28
N THR A 466 9.70 -33.82 -13.23
CA THR A 466 9.45 -35.10 -13.93
C THR A 466 9.45 -34.91 -15.44
N ASN A 467 8.83 -33.83 -15.94
CA ASN A 467 8.79 -33.53 -17.37
C ASN A 467 10.18 -33.16 -17.90
N SER A 468 10.93 -32.35 -17.14
CA SER A 468 12.27 -31.88 -17.52
C SER A 468 13.31 -33.02 -17.59
N ARG A 469 13.20 -34.04 -16.73
CA ARG A 469 14.02 -35.26 -16.78
C ARG A 469 13.72 -36.12 -18.02
N LYS A 470 12.47 -36.18 -18.47
CA LYS A 470 12.09 -36.92 -19.68
C LYS A 470 12.62 -36.25 -20.95
N THR A 471 12.75 -34.93 -20.97
CA THR A 471 13.39 -34.20 -22.08
C THR A 471 14.93 -34.31 -22.11
N THR A 472 15.58 -34.79 -21.03
CA THR A 472 17.05 -34.76 -20.87
C THR A 472 17.76 -36.13 -20.85
N SER A 473 17.17 -37.22 -21.36
CA SER A 473 17.81 -38.55 -21.43
C SER A 473 18.16 -38.99 -22.88
N PRO A 474 19.30 -39.68 -23.13
CA PRO A 474 20.67 -39.22 -23.01
C PRO A 474 21.31 -39.11 -24.41
N ARG A 475 21.58 -37.90 -24.89
CA ARG A 475 22.44 -37.73 -26.07
C ARG A 475 23.91 -37.86 -25.65
N THR A 476 24.47 -39.04 -25.93
CA THR A 476 25.89 -39.33 -26.19
C THR A 476 26.93 -38.58 -25.35
N SER A 477 27.64 -39.33 -24.50
CA SER A 477 28.78 -38.84 -23.72
C SER A 477 29.80 -38.08 -24.57
N ARG A 478 30.34 -36.99 -24.01
CA ARG A 478 31.42 -36.13 -24.54
C ARG A 478 32.65 -36.89 -25.08
N ALA A 479 32.79 -38.17 -24.76
CA ALA A 479 33.85 -39.03 -25.29
C ALA A 479 33.73 -39.26 -26.81
N ARG A 480 32.51 -39.38 -27.36
CA ARG A 480 32.31 -39.60 -28.81
C ARG A 480 32.44 -38.33 -29.67
N GLU A 481 32.21 -37.15 -29.09
CA GLU A 481 32.46 -35.88 -29.81
C GLU A 481 33.95 -35.60 -29.98
N MET A 482 34.78 -36.01 -29.02
CA MET A 482 36.24 -35.85 -29.11
C MET A 482 36.88 -36.73 -30.20
N GLU A 483 36.36 -37.94 -30.44
CA GLU A 483 36.80 -38.78 -31.57
C GLU A 483 36.50 -38.15 -32.93
N MET A 484 35.30 -37.59 -33.13
CA MET A 484 34.93 -36.94 -34.40
C MET A 484 35.64 -35.59 -34.64
N LEU A 485 36.03 -34.89 -33.57
CA LEU A 485 36.81 -33.65 -33.65
C LEU A 485 38.27 -33.91 -34.03
N SER A 486 38.85 -35.03 -33.60
CA SER A 486 40.21 -35.45 -33.97
C SER A 486 40.34 -35.70 -35.48
N GLU A 487 39.37 -36.38 -36.09
CA GLU A 487 39.38 -36.67 -37.54
C GLU A 487 39.18 -35.41 -38.42
N ARG A 488 38.56 -34.35 -37.88
CA ARG A 488 38.30 -33.11 -38.65
C ARG A 488 39.46 -32.10 -38.60
N LEU A 489 40.44 -32.28 -37.71
CA LEU A 489 41.56 -31.35 -37.53
C LEU A 489 42.79 -31.66 -38.39
N GLU A 490 42.86 -32.82 -39.04
CA GLU A 490 43.97 -33.16 -39.96
C GLU A 490 43.86 -32.45 -41.32
N ASN A 491 42.68 -31.93 -41.68
CA ASN A 491 42.44 -31.32 -42.98
C ASN A 491 41.97 -29.87 -42.85
N ARG A 492 42.92 -28.91 -42.74
CA ARG A 492 42.89 -27.59 -43.42
C ARG A 492 44.00 -26.65 -42.95
N ARG A 493 44.93 -26.34 -43.85
CA ARG A 493 45.89 -25.22 -43.76
C ARG A 493 45.34 -23.97 -44.46
N GLY A 494 45.33 -22.84 -43.75
CA GLY A 494 45.65 -21.47 -44.23
C GLY A 494 44.56 -20.62 -44.92
N ARG A 495 44.29 -19.40 -44.41
CA ARG A 495 44.79 -18.07 -44.93
C ARG A 495 44.08 -16.87 -44.24
N LEU A 496 44.76 -15.71 -44.25
CA LEU A 496 44.56 -14.47 -43.47
C LEU A 496 43.45 -13.48 -43.92
N ILE A 497 42.85 -12.84 -42.89
CA ILE A 497 42.48 -11.42 -42.58
C ILE A 497 42.39 -10.35 -43.70
N ARG A 498 41.29 -9.57 -43.71
CA ARG A 498 41.32 -8.08 -43.78
C ARG A 498 40.05 -7.38 -43.25
N GLN A 499 40.27 -6.28 -42.52
CA GLN A 499 39.35 -5.29 -41.94
C GLN A 499 38.89 -4.24 -42.97
N ASP A 500 37.73 -3.61 -42.74
CA ASP A 500 37.55 -2.16 -42.97
C ASP A 500 36.37 -1.56 -42.18
N THR A 501 36.52 -0.28 -41.85
CA THR A 501 35.72 0.59 -40.97
C THR A 501 34.78 1.54 -41.74
N SER A 502 33.72 2.06 -41.10
CA SER A 502 33.50 3.52 -40.87
C SER A 502 32.04 4.05 -40.80
N HIS A 503 31.87 5.04 -39.91
CA HIS A 503 31.01 6.26 -39.88
C HIS A 503 29.48 6.31 -39.61
N LEU A 504 29.15 6.76 -38.37
CA LEU A 504 28.43 7.97 -37.90
C LEU A 504 27.25 8.63 -38.68
N GLY A 505 26.18 8.98 -37.94
CA GLY A 505 25.22 10.07 -38.25
C GLY A 505 24.07 10.19 -37.21
N ARG A 506 23.73 11.40 -36.75
CA ARG A 506 22.95 11.74 -35.53
C ARG A 506 21.85 12.79 -35.83
N GLY A 507 20.76 12.83 -35.04
CA GLY A 507 19.79 13.96 -34.90
C GLY A 507 18.32 13.48 -34.93
N GLY A 508 17.33 13.92 -34.13
CA GLY A 508 17.19 14.97 -33.10
C GLY A 508 15.92 15.82 -33.34
N THR A 509 15.17 16.18 -32.29
CA THR A 509 14.02 17.16 -32.16
C THR A 509 12.59 16.64 -32.40
N GLU A 510 11.50 17.20 -31.84
CA GLU A 510 11.08 17.75 -30.52
C GLU A 510 9.54 18.02 -30.62
N THR A 511 8.81 18.00 -29.50
CA THR A 511 7.33 18.16 -29.34
C THR A 511 6.89 19.58 -28.98
N PRO A 512 5.57 19.88 -29.06
CA PRO A 512 4.93 20.71 -28.02
C PRO A 512 3.52 20.27 -27.55
N THR A 513 3.13 20.88 -26.42
CA THR A 513 2.11 20.61 -25.37
C THR A 513 0.77 21.36 -25.50
N THR A 514 -0.25 20.97 -24.72
CA THR A 514 -1.31 21.78 -23.99
C THR A 514 -2.33 20.81 -23.35
N ASP A 515 -2.55 20.74 -22.03
CA ASP A 515 -3.30 21.57 -21.05
C ASP A 515 -4.82 21.27 -20.96
N SER A 516 -5.33 20.86 -19.78
CA SER A 516 -6.72 21.01 -19.27
C SER A 516 -7.09 20.11 -18.06
N GLY A 517 -7.70 20.72 -17.03
CA GLY A 517 -9.10 20.52 -16.62
C GLY A 517 -9.50 19.33 -15.72
N GLU A 518 -9.99 19.66 -14.52
CA GLU A 518 -10.51 18.78 -13.45
C GLU A 518 -11.91 18.18 -13.75
N VAL A 519 -12.17 16.95 -13.27
CA VAL A 519 -13.54 16.37 -13.16
C VAL A 519 -13.62 15.47 -11.90
N GLU A 520 -14.74 15.62 -11.19
CA GLU A 520 -15.11 15.01 -9.90
C GLU A 520 -15.42 13.50 -9.99
N ASP A 521 -15.19 12.82 -8.87
CA ASP A 521 -15.19 11.36 -8.64
C ASP A 521 -16.53 10.90 -8.06
N ASP A 522 -17.48 10.51 -8.92
CA ASP A 522 -18.74 9.89 -8.51
C ASP A 522 -18.59 8.36 -8.36
N GLY A 523 -18.01 7.97 -7.22
CA GLY A 523 -17.90 6.59 -6.76
C GLY A 523 -19.25 6.02 -6.30
N MET A 524 -19.98 5.40 -7.23
CA MET A 524 -21.08 4.47 -6.95
C MET A 524 -20.56 3.23 -6.19
N GLY A 525 -20.77 3.22 -4.88
CA GLY A 525 -20.57 2.08 -3.99
C GLY A 525 -21.71 2.02 -2.99
N GLY A 526 -22.81 1.37 -3.37
CA GLY A 526 -23.99 1.21 -2.54
C GLY A 526 -23.75 0.29 -1.35
N TYR A 527 -23.72 0.88 -0.15
CA TYR A 527 -24.47 0.48 1.05
C TYR A 527 -24.63 1.74 1.92
N GLY A 528 -25.44 2.69 1.44
CA GLY A 528 -25.69 3.98 2.10
C GLY A 528 -27.09 4.12 2.71
N PHE A 529 -27.81 3.00 2.95
CA PHE A 529 -29.23 3.09 3.28
C PHE A 529 -29.58 3.14 4.78
N PHE A 530 -28.60 3.20 5.70
CA PHE A 530 -28.92 3.32 7.14
C PHE A 530 -28.11 4.32 8.00
N ASP A 531 -27.03 4.97 7.54
CA ASP A 531 -26.16 5.73 8.49
C ASP A 531 -26.29 7.25 8.50
N ALA A 532 -26.48 7.91 7.35
CA ALA A 532 -26.53 9.38 7.33
C ALA A 532 -27.73 9.92 8.14
N GLY A 533 -28.87 9.21 8.08
CA GLY A 533 -30.09 9.60 8.77
C GLY A 533 -29.98 9.49 10.30
N MET A 534 -29.30 8.46 10.82
CA MET A 534 -29.15 8.25 12.27
C MET A 534 -28.19 9.26 12.89
N LEU A 535 -27.06 9.54 12.24
CA LEU A 535 -26.13 10.57 12.71
C LEU A 535 -26.77 11.96 12.63
N LEU A 536 -27.43 12.33 11.53
CA LEU A 536 -28.16 13.60 11.44
C LEU A 536 -29.29 13.70 12.47
N HIS A 537 -29.99 12.61 12.77
CA HIS A 537 -31.05 12.61 13.78
C HIS A 537 -30.47 12.77 15.19
N ALA A 538 -29.35 12.12 15.49
CA ALA A 538 -28.63 12.30 16.76
C ALA A 538 -28.11 13.75 16.91
N LEU A 539 -27.51 14.31 15.86
CA LEU A 539 -27.01 15.69 15.85
C LEU A 539 -28.15 16.72 15.99
N LYS A 540 -29.31 16.48 15.35
CA LYS A 540 -30.51 17.31 15.51
C LYS A 540 -31.11 17.22 16.92
N GLY A 541 -31.08 16.05 17.56
CA GLY A 541 -31.52 15.86 18.94
C GLY A 541 -30.70 16.67 19.94
N VAL A 542 -29.38 16.73 19.76
CA VAL A 542 -28.46 17.52 20.62
C VAL A 542 -28.66 19.02 20.44
N GLN A 543 -28.94 19.49 19.22
CA GLN A 543 -29.29 20.90 18.96
C GLN A 543 -30.60 21.32 19.65
N ALA A 544 -31.60 20.44 19.70
CA ALA A 544 -32.86 20.71 20.40
C ALA A 544 -32.72 20.80 21.94
N ASP A 545 -31.75 20.08 22.51
CA ASP A 545 -31.44 20.14 23.96
C ASP A 545 -30.58 21.35 24.33
N ARG A 546 -29.78 21.91 23.40
CA ARG A 546 -29.05 23.17 23.60
C ARG A 546 -29.98 24.37 23.85
N ASP A 547 -31.22 24.31 23.37
CA ASP A 547 -32.22 25.36 23.54
C ASP A 547 -33.00 25.27 24.88
N ARG A 548 -32.69 24.28 25.74
CA ARG A 548 -33.36 24.09 27.04
C ARG A 548 -32.35 24.06 28.22
N VAL A 549 -32.01 25.26 28.74
CA VAL A 549 -31.73 25.63 30.17
C VAL A 549 -30.77 24.71 30.98
N GLU A 550 -29.66 25.11 31.63
CA GLU A 550 -29.47 26.07 32.74
C GLU A 550 -27.95 26.23 33.07
N LYS A 551 -27.54 27.35 33.69
CA LYS A 551 -26.13 27.70 33.97
C LYS A 551 -25.46 26.85 35.08
N PRO A 552 -24.25 26.29 34.89
CA PRO A 552 -23.48 25.69 35.98
C PRO A 552 -22.47 26.67 36.64
N VAL A 553 -22.24 26.43 37.92
CA VAL A 553 -21.40 27.19 38.86
C VAL A 553 -19.90 27.00 38.58
N ARG A 554 -19.15 28.10 38.54
CA ARG A 554 -17.69 28.16 38.31
C ARG A 554 -16.89 27.47 39.42
N ARG A 555 -16.07 26.46 39.08
CA ARG A 555 -14.86 26.07 39.84
C ARG A 555 -13.62 26.65 39.17
N ARG A 556 -12.68 27.18 39.96
CA ARG A 556 -11.40 27.75 39.48
C ARG A 556 -10.42 26.64 39.08
N PRO A 557 -9.79 26.67 37.89
CA PRO A 557 -8.62 25.86 37.60
C PRO A 557 -7.33 26.56 38.07
N VAL A 558 -6.41 25.77 38.61
CA VAL A 558 -5.00 26.11 38.83
C VAL A 558 -4.22 25.59 37.63
N GLY A 559 -3.43 26.46 36.97
CA GLY A 559 -2.66 26.16 35.75
C GLY A 559 -3.04 27.12 34.61
N LYS A 560 -2.07 27.86 34.05
CA LYS A 560 -2.32 28.92 33.06
C LYS A 560 -2.96 28.37 31.78
N LYS A 561 -4.20 28.80 31.49
CA LYS A 561 -4.71 28.95 30.11
C LYS A 561 -3.89 30.05 29.43
N LEU A 562 -3.30 29.77 28.27
CA LEU A 562 -2.83 30.80 27.35
C LEU A 562 -3.39 30.46 25.96
N GLN A 563 -4.12 31.42 25.38
CA GLN A 563 -4.61 31.36 24.00
C GLN A 563 -3.41 31.57 23.07
N LEU A 564 -3.28 30.76 22.02
CA LEU A 564 -2.27 30.89 20.96
C LEU A 564 -2.54 32.07 19.99
N ALA A 565 -3.18 33.14 20.48
CA ALA A 565 -3.30 34.40 19.74
C ALA A 565 -2.13 35.38 20.04
N GLU A 566 -1.07 34.90 20.69
CA GLU A 566 0.17 35.63 20.91
C GLU A 566 1.35 34.83 20.34
N TYR A 567 1.40 34.70 19.01
CA TYR A 567 2.62 34.47 18.24
C TYR A 567 2.57 35.24 16.92
#